data_AF-Q8IFK4-F1
#
_entry.id   AF-Q8IFK4-F1
#
_cell.length_a   1.000
_cell.length_b   1.000
_cell.length_c   1.000
_cell.angle_alpha   90.00
_cell.angle_beta   90.00
_cell.angle_gamma   90.00
#
_symmetry.space_group_name_H-M   'P 1'
#
loop_
_entity.id
_entity.type
_entity.pdbx_description
1 polymer ?
#
loop_
_entity_poly.entity_id
_entity_poly.type
_entity_poly.pdbx_seq_one_letter_code
_entity_poly.pdbx_strand_id
1 'polypeptide(L)'
;WAKAYGIGAARSKFGDALWRNVFNYAPNARDIFESVNSKDMASPEFKAHIARVLGGLDRVISMLDNQATLDADLAHLKSQHDPRTIDPVNFVVFRKALIATVAGTFGVCFDVPAW
;
A
#
# COMPACT_ATOMS: atom_id res chain seq x y z
N TRP A 1 -10.52 2.26 -7.21
CA TRP A 1 -9.32 1.40 -7.10
C TRP A 1 -8.89 0.86 -8.46
N ALA A 2 -9.64 -0.08 -9.07
CA ALA A 2 -9.24 -0.80 -10.29
C ALA A 2 -8.72 0.11 -11.43
N LYS A 3 -9.41 1.23 -11.71
CA LYS A 3 -8.97 2.21 -12.72
C LYS A 3 -7.60 2.85 -12.40
N ALA A 4 -7.37 3.20 -11.15
CA ALA A 4 -6.10 3.83 -10.73
C ALA A 4 -4.96 2.81 -10.64
N TYR A 5 -5.24 1.60 -10.17
CA TYR A 5 -4.22 0.55 -10.05
C TYR A 5 -3.78 0.01 -11.42
N GLY A 6 -4.71 -0.09 -12.37
CA GLY A 6 -4.41 -0.45 -13.76
C GLY A 6 -3.92 -1.88 -13.93
N ILE A 7 -3.20 -2.11 -15.04
CA ILE A 7 -2.72 -3.43 -15.47
C ILE A 7 -1.23 -3.40 -15.86
N GLY A 8 -0.56 -4.55 -15.82
CA GLY A 8 0.83 -4.69 -16.24
C GLY A 8 1.77 -3.71 -15.54
N ALA A 9 2.62 -3.04 -16.32
CA ALA A 9 3.62 -2.09 -15.81
C ALA A 9 3.01 -0.88 -15.09
N ALA A 10 1.73 -0.54 -15.32
CA ALA A 10 1.06 0.54 -14.60
C ALA A 10 0.99 0.27 -13.09
N ARG A 11 0.85 -1.01 -12.68
CA ARG A 11 0.84 -1.42 -11.27
C ARG A 11 2.17 -1.14 -10.59
N SER A 12 3.29 -1.40 -11.27
CA SER A 12 4.63 -1.10 -10.75
C SER A 12 4.83 0.41 -10.60
N LYS A 13 4.42 1.20 -11.60
CA LYS A 13 4.48 2.67 -11.54
C LYS A 13 3.63 3.24 -10.40
N PHE A 14 2.42 2.70 -10.21
CA PHE A 14 1.54 3.07 -9.11
C PHE A 14 2.20 2.76 -7.75
N GLY A 15 2.79 1.57 -7.63
CA GLY A 15 3.52 1.15 -6.44
C GLY A 15 4.69 2.06 -6.09
N ASP A 16 5.53 2.37 -7.08
CA ASP A 16 6.66 3.27 -6.89
C ASP A 16 6.20 4.66 -6.41
N ALA A 17 5.11 5.19 -6.98
CA ALA A 17 4.54 6.46 -6.57
C ALA A 17 3.99 6.42 -5.13
N LEU A 18 3.26 5.35 -4.77
CA LEU A 18 2.74 5.16 -3.42
C LEU A 18 3.86 5.16 -2.38
N TRP A 19 4.90 4.36 -2.59
CA TRP A 19 5.99 4.23 -1.62
C TRP A 19 6.87 5.46 -1.54
N ARG A 20 7.03 6.21 -2.65
CA ARG A 20 7.66 7.54 -2.62
C ARG A 20 6.85 8.49 -1.73
N ASN A 21 5.52 8.48 -1.85
CA ASN A 21 4.66 9.30 -0.98
C ASN A 21 4.77 8.89 0.49
N VAL A 22 4.79 7.59 0.80
CA VAL A 22 4.99 7.09 2.17
C VAL A 22 6.30 7.61 2.77
N PHE A 23 7.43 7.43 2.09
CA PHE A 23 8.73 7.86 2.61
C PHE A 23 8.93 9.39 2.58
N ASN A 24 8.21 10.11 1.73
CA ASN A 24 8.20 11.58 1.79
C ASN A 24 7.36 12.10 2.98
N TYR A 25 6.25 11.45 3.30
CA TYR A 25 5.40 11.83 4.43
C TYR A 25 5.97 11.42 5.79
N ALA A 26 6.68 10.30 5.85
CA ALA A 26 7.40 9.85 7.03
C ALA A 26 8.76 9.24 6.63
N PRO A 27 9.82 10.07 6.49
CA PRO A 27 11.15 9.59 6.14
C PRO A 27 11.66 8.47 7.06
N ASN A 28 11.36 8.59 8.35
CA ASN A 28 11.76 7.64 9.40
C ASN A 28 11.11 6.25 9.22
N ALA A 29 9.98 6.15 8.51
CA ALA A 29 9.32 4.89 8.25
C ALA A 29 10.16 3.99 7.32
N ARG A 30 11.12 4.55 6.58
CA ARG A 30 11.99 3.81 5.66
C ARG A 30 12.82 2.74 6.37
N ASP A 31 13.24 3.00 7.61
CA ASP A 31 14.09 2.10 8.38
C ASP A 31 13.34 0.82 8.82
N ILE A 32 12.01 0.86 8.92
CA ILE A 32 11.18 -0.32 9.20
C ILE A 32 11.30 -1.37 8.08
N PHE A 33 11.70 -0.95 6.88
CA PHE A 33 11.76 -1.77 5.67
C PHE A 33 13.20 -2.16 5.27
N GLU A 34 14.18 -2.09 6.19
CA GLU A 34 15.56 -2.52 5.89
C GLU A 34 15.65 -3.97 5.41
N SER A 35 14.83 -4.87 5.97
CA SER A 35 14.76 -6.29 5.56
C SER A 35 14.38 -6.53 4.09
N VAL A 36 13.89 -5.50 3.39
CA VAL A 36 13.52 -5.54 1.97
C VAL A 36 14.31 -4.52 1.15
N ASN A 37 15.47 -4.08 1.64
CA ASN A 37 16.37 -3.14 0.98
C ASN A 37 15.71 -1.79 0.62
N SER A 38 14.94 -1.21 1.54
CA SER A 38 14.25 0.07 1.33
C SER A 38 15.15 1.25 0.98
N LYS A 39 16.46 1.16 1.26
CA LYS A 39 17.48 2.17 0.91
C LYS A 39 17.66 2.31 -0.60
N ASP A 40 17.40 1.24 -1.37
CA ASP A 40 17.28 1.28 -2.81
C ASP A 40 15.89 0.82 -3.26
N MET A 41 14.99 1.76 -3.52
CA MET A 41 13.64 1.43 -4.01
C MET A 41 13.64 0.81 -5.41
N ALA A 42 14.72 0.93 -6.18
CA ALA A 42 14.84 0.31 -7.50
C ALA A 42 15.31 -1.15 -7.41
N SER A 43 15.75 -1.59 -6.24
CA SER A 43 16.20 -2.96 -5.98
C SER A 43 15.10 -4.00 -6.23
N PRO A 44 15.46 -5.22 -6.67
CA PRO A 44 14.50 -6.29 -6.87
C PRO A 44 13.78 -6.68 -5.57
N GLU A 45 14.44 -6.61 -4.41
CA GLU A 45 13.86 -6.91 -3.10
C GLU A 45 12.74 -5.94 -2.76
N PHE A 46 12.99 -4.63 -2.92
CA PHE A 46 11.98 -3.63 -2.61
C PHE A 46 10.85 -3.65 -3.62
N LYS A 47 11.13 -3.79 -4.92
CA LYS A 47 10.09 -3.96 -5.95
C LYS A 47 9.20 -5.18 -5.69
N ALA A 48 9.77 -6.29 -5.25
CA ALA A 48 9.00 -7.47 -4.85
C ALA A 48 8.13 -7.17 -3.62
N HIS A 49 8.63 -6.40 -2.65
CA HIS A 49 7.83 -5.95 -1.50
C HIS A 49 6.67 -5.05 -1.94
N ILE A 50 6.91 -4.05 -2.80
CA ILE A 50 5.89 -3.18 -3.38
C ILE A 50 4.79 -4.03 -4.02
N ALA A 51 5.16 -5.00 -4.86
CA ALA A 51 4.21 -5.88 -5.53
C ALA A 51 3.37 -6.71 -4.56
N ARG A 52 3.96 -7.25 -3.48
CA ARG A 52 3.23 -7.99 -2.43
C ARG A 52 2.21 -7.10 -1.70
N VAL A 53 2.61 -5.87 -1.34
CA VAL A 53 1.70 -4.94 -0.65
C VAL A 53 0.54 -4.52 -1.55
N LEU A 54 0.81 -4.17 -2.81
CA LEU A 54 -0.25 -3.81 -3.74
C LEU A 54 -1.17 -4.98 -4.08
N GLY A 55 -0.63 -6.20 -4.22
CA GLY A 55 -1.44 -7.40 -4.41
C GLY A 55 -2.32 -7.73 -3.19
N GLY A 56 -1.80 -7.49 -1.98
CA GLY A 56 -2.60 -7.58 -0.75
C GLY A 56 -3.72 -6.54 -0.72
N LEU A 57 -3.41 -5.29 -1.05
CA LEU A 57 -4.40 -4.21 -1.11
C LEU A 57 -5.47 -4.46 -2.18
N ASP A 58 -5.08 -4.93 -3.36
CA ASP A 58 -5.99 -5.32 -4.44
C ASP A 58 -6.96 -6.41 -3.99
N ARG A 59 -6.43 -7.45 -3.32
CA ARG A 59 -7.24 -8.53 -2.75
C ARG A 59 -8.21 -8.01 -1.68
N VAL A 60 -7.73 -7.25 -0.69
CA VAL A 60 -8.58 -6.70 0.38
C VAL A 60 -9.71 -5.85 -0.19
N ILE A 61 -9.41 -4.96 -1.14
CA ILE A 61 -10.43 -4.11 -1.78
C ILE A 61 -11.43 -4.96 -2.58
N SER A 62 -10.96 -6.02 -3.25
CA SER A 62 -11.84 -6.91 -4.02
C SER A 62 -12.81 -7.74 -3.18
N MET A 63 -12.60 -7.83 -1.86
CA MET A 63 -13.43 -8.61 -0.94
C MET A 63 -14.34 -7.74 -0.05
N LEU A 64 -14.39 -6.42 -0.29
CA LEU A 64 -15.23 -5.49 0.50
C LEU A 64 -16.73 -5.84 0.46
N ASP A 65 -17.17 -6.60 -0.53
CA ASP A 65 -18.54 -7.09 -0.70
C ASP A 65 -18.80 -8.44 -0.02
N ASN A 66 -17.79 -9.05 0.61
CA ASN A 66 -17.90 -10.32 1.33
C ASN A 66 -17.20 -10.24 2.70
N GLN A 67 -17.96 -9.85 3.72
CA GLN A 67 -17.45 -9.58 5.07
C GLN A 67 -16.68 -10.76 5.68
N ALA A 68 -17.19 -11.99 5.55
CA ALA A 68 -16.55 -13.16 6.15
C ALA A 68 -15.17 -13.44 5.53
N THR A 69 -15.04 -13.28 4.21
CA THR A 69 -13.76 -13.45 3.51
C THR A 69 -12.81 -12.31 3.82
N LEU A 70 -13.33 -11.08 3.87
CA LEU A 70 -12.57 -9.89 4.24
C LEU A 70 -11.97 -10.02 5.66
N ASP A 71 -12.78 -10.39 6.65
CA ASP A 71 -12.34 -10.52 8.03
C ASP A 71 -11.24 -11.58 8.19
N ALA A 72 -11.38 -12.70 7.49
CA ALA A 72 -10.38 -13.76 7.48
C ALA A 72 -9.03 -13.29 6.91
N ASP A 73 -9.03 -12.58 5.78
CA ASP A 73 -7.79 -12.05 5.18
C ASP A 73 -7.19 -10.90 5.99
N LEU A 74 -8.02 -10.01 6.57
CA LEU A 74 -7.55 -8.96 7.48
C LEU A 74 -6.92 -9.55 8.75
N ALA A 75 -7.49 -10.61 9.32
CA ALA A 75 -6.88 -11.32 10.44
C ALA A 75 -5.55 -11.98 10.06
N HIS A 76 -5.47 -12.56 8.85
CA HIS A 76 -4.21 -13.09 8.31
C HIS A 76 -3.15 -11.99 8.16
N LEU A 77 -3.50 -10.86 7.56
CA LEU A 77 -2.60 -9.70 7.44
C LEU A 77 -2.17 -9.18 8.81
N LYS A 78 -3.10 -9.07 9.76
CA LYS A 78 -2.78 -8.69 11.15
C LYS A 78 -1.72 -9.61 11.75
N SER A 79 -1.84 -10.92 11.60
CA SER A 79 -0.86 -11.89 12.12
C SER A 79 0.56 -11.69 11.55
N GLN A 80 0.68 -11.18 10.32
CA GLN A 80 1.97 -10.89 9.69
C GLN A 80 2.59 -9.56 10.15
N HIS A 81 1.76 -8.62 10.62
CA HIS A 81 2.19 -7.28 11.02
C HIS A 81 2.38 -7.14 12.54
N ASP A 82 1.65 -7.91 13.35
CA ASP A 82 1.75 -7.87 14.83
C ASP A 82 3.19 -8.08 15.36
N PRO A 83 3.98 -9.07 14.88
CA PRO A 83 5.33 -9.31 15.41
C PRO A 83 6.34 -8.20 15.08
N ARG A 84 5.99 -7.26 14.19
CA ARG A 84 6.89 -6.20 13.71
C ARG A 84 6.83 -4.94 14.57
N THR A 85 5.94 -4.90 15.57
CA THR A 85 5.78 -3.78 16.52
C THR A 85 5.73 -2.41 15.83
N ILE A 86 4.98 -2.33 14.72
CA ILE A 86 4.88 -1.11 13.91
C ILE A 86 4.01 -0.10 14.65
N ASP A 87 4.50 1.13 14.81
CA ASP A 87 3.69 2.22 15.38
C ASP A 87 2.43 2.43 14.50
N PRO A 88 1.21 2.37 15.07
CA PRO A 88 -0.05 2.58 14.36
C PRO A 88 -0.09 3.87 13.52
N VAL A 89 0.67 4.91 13.88
CA VAL A 89 0.77 6.16 13.11
C VAL A 89 1.23 5.92 11.67
N ASN A 90 2.03 4.88 11.42
CA ASN A 90 2.50 4.55 10.08
C ASN A 90 1.37 4.07 9.17
N PHE A 91 0.31 3.46 9.71
CA PHE A 91 -0.89 3.10 8.93
C PHE A 91 -1.69 4.35 8.52
N VAL A 92 -1.68 5.41 9.35
CA VAL A 92 -2.29 6.71 8.99
C VAL A 92 -1.51 7.39 7.87
N VAL A 93 -0.17 7.34 7.93
CA VAL A 93 0.70 7.82 6.85
C VAL A 93 0.45 7.04 5.56
N PHE A 94 0.36 5.71 5.65
CA PHE A 94 0.05 4.86 4.52
C PHE A 94 -1.29 5.21 3.89
N ARG A 95 -2.35 5.38 4.70
CA ARG A 95 -3.67 5.82 4.21
C ARG A 95 -3.57 7.15 3.46
N LYS A 96 -2.87 8.15 4.01
CA LYS A 96 -2.69 9.46 3.36
C LYS A 96 -1.95 9.33 2.01
N ALA A 97 -0.87 8.54 1.98
CA ALA A 97 -0.12 8.27 0.76
C ALA A 97 -0.96 7.53 -0.29
N LEU A 98 -1.78 6.57 0.14
CA LEU A 98 -2.69 5.83 -0.72
C LEU A 98 -3.74 6.74 -1.35
N ILE A 99 -4.44 7.54 -0.53
CA ILE A 99 -5.43 8.52 -1.00
C ILE A 99 -4.79 9.47 -2.03
N ALA A 100 -3.63 10.05 -1.73
CA ALA A 100 -2.93 10.95 -2.65
C ALA A 100 -2.58 10.25 -3.98
N THR A 101 -2.13 9.00 -3.92
CA THR A 101 -1.71 8.24 -5.11
C THR A 101 -2.91 7.83 -5.97
N VAL A 102 -4.00 7.36 -5.35
CA VAL A 102 -5.23 7.00 -6.06
C VAL A 102 -5.87 8.25 -6.65
N ALA A 103 -6.00 9.33 -5.89
CA ALA A 103 -6.58 10.58 -6.36
C ALA A 103 -5.79 11.16 -7.54
N GLY A 104 -4.47 11.24 -7.42
CA GLY A 104 -3.59 11.74 -8.49
C GLY A 104 -3.63 10.90 -9.76
N THR A 105 -3.92 9.60 -9.65
CA THR A 105 -4.03 8.70 -10.82
C THR A 105 -5.46 8.66 -11.39
N PHE A 106 -6.48 8.75 -10.53
CA PHE A 106 -7.89 8.66 -10.92
C PHE A 106 -8.42 9.98 -11.50
N GLY A 107 -7.92 11.11 -11.01
CA GLY A 107 -8.29 12.45 -11.42
C GLY A 107 -9.38 13.09 -10.55
N VAL A 108 -9.94 14.20 -11.04
CA VAL A 108 -10.81 15.12 -10.29
C VAL A 108 -12.07 14.49 -9.70
N CYS A 109 -12.54 13.37 -10.25
CA CYS A 109 -13.74 12.67 -9.77
C CYS A 109 -13.44 11.68 -8.63
N PHE A 110 -12.26 11.74 -8.00
CA PHE A 110 -11.92 10.86 -6.89
C PHE A 110 -12.77 11.18 -5.65
N ASP A 111 -13.43 10.16 -5.12
CA ASP A 111 -14.27 10.25 -3.93
C ASP A 111 -13.42 10.11 -2.66
N VAL A 112 -12.97 11.24 -2.11
CA VAL A 112 -12.17 11.26 -0.88
C VAL A 112 -12.95 10.75 0.33
N PRO A 113 -14.22 11.16 0.59
CA PRO A 113 -14.97 10.66 1.74
C PRO A 113 -15.14 9.14 1.80
N ALA A 114 -15.25 8.47 0.63
CA ALA A 114 -15.36 7.02 0.57
C ALA A 114 -14.05 6.26 0.88
N TRP A 115 -12.88 6.93 0.81
CA TRP A 115 -11.53 6.36 0.97
C TRP A 115 -10.87 6.72 2.32
#